data_AF-A0A956RCH5-F1
#
_entry.id   AF-A0A956RCH5-F1
#
_cell.length_a   1.000
_cell.length_b   1.000
_cell.length_c   1.000
_cell.angle_alpha   90.00
_cell.angle_beta   90.00
_cell.angle_gamma   90.00
#
_symmetry.space_group_name_H-M   'P 1'
#
loop_
_entity.id
_entity.type
_entity.pdbx_description
1 polymer ?
#
loop_
_entity_poly.entity_id
_entity_poly.type
_entity_poly.pdbx_seq_one_letter_code
_entity_poly.pdbx_strand_id
1 'polypeptide(L)'
;DFAGGVLLTAQSAAIMTVPRSLARVAARLLPVALAEPPLPLPALRAYLSWHQRFDEDPGHRWFRERVIECTADLDDASVERPSDP
;
A
#
# COMPACT_ATOMS: atom_id res chain seq x y z
N ASP A 1 7.08 4.54 13.32
CA ASP A 1 6.94 4.06 11.93
C ASP A 1 6.10 2.77 11.94
N PHE A 2 5.84 2.16 10.78
CA PHE A 2 5.10 0.89 10.71
C PHE A 2 5.87 -0.30 11.32
N ALA A 3 7.19 -0.32 11.19
CA ALA A 3 8.02 -1.43 11.64
C ALA A 3 7.98 -1.58 13.18
N GLY A 4 8.15 -0.49 13.91
CA GLY A 4 8.06 -0.48 15.37
C GLY A 4 6.68 -0.89 15.88
N GLY A 5 5.61 -0.43 15.21
CA GLY A 5 4.23 -0.81 15.56
C GLY A 5 3.98 -2.31 15.38
N VAL A 6 4.40 -2.87 14.25
CA VAL A 6 4.28 -4.31 13.97
C VAL A 6 5.07 -5.15 15.00
N LEU A 7 6.28 -4.73 15.36
CA LEU A 7 7.09 -5.42 16.38
C LEU A 7 6.45 -5.38 17.78
N LEU A 8 5.81 -4.27 18.14
CA LEU A 8 5.08 -4.14 19.40
C LEU A 8 3.87 -5.08 19.44
N THR A 9 3.10 -5.15 18.35
CA THR A 9 1.98 -6.08 18.20
C THR A 9 2.43 -7.54 18.34
N ALA A 10 3.58 -7.89 17.77
CA ALA A 10 4.13 -9.26 17.87
C ALA A 10 4.60 -9.63 19.30
N GLN A 11 4.86 -8.65 20.17
CA GLN A 11 5.43 -8.86 21.51
C GLN A 11 4.45 -8.53 22.65
N SER A 12 3.18 -8.25 22.33
CA SER A 12 2.17 -7.84 23.32
C SER A 12 0.77 -8.32 22.94
N ALA A 13 -0.23 -7.97 23.76
CA ALA A 13 -1.63 -8.21 23.47
C ALA A 13 -2.29 -7.11 22.61
N ALA A 14 -1.49 -6.21 22.02
CA ALA A 14 -1.99 -5.17 21.14
C ALA A 14 -2.45 -5.74 19.80
N ILE A 15 -3.37 -5.04 19.13
CA ILE A 15 -3.76 -5.28 17.75
C ILE A 15 -3.45 -4.04 16.91
N MET A 16 -3.13 -4.22 15.63
CA MET A 16 -2.80 -3.12 14.73
C MET A 16 -3.45 -3.36 13.36
N THR A 17 -4.08 -2.32 12.82
CA THR A 17 -4.58 -2.29 11.45
C THR A 17 -3.50 -1.74 10.53
N VAL A 18 -3.14 -2.50 9.50
CA VAL A 18 -2.13 -2.13 8.49
C VAL A 18 -2.61 -2.51 7.09
N PRO A 19 -2.02 -1.94 6.01
CA PRO A 19 -2.31 -2.40 4.66
C PRO A 19 -2.07 -3.92 4.51
N ARG A 20 -2.92 -4.60 3.73
CA ARG A 20 -2.89 -6.06 3.56
C ARG A 20 -1.52 -6.56 3.09
N SER A 21 -0.83 -5.82 2.23
CA SER A 21 0.53 -6.13 1.76
C SER A 21 1.54 -6.19 2.91
N LEU A 22 1.52 -5.22 3.81
CA LEU A 22 2.37 -5.20 5.00
C LEU A 22 1.99 -6.31 5.99
N ALA A 23 0.68 -6.55 6.18
CA ALA A 23 0.18 -7.61 7.04
C ALA A 23 0.71 -8.99 6.60
N ARG A 24 0.65 -9.28 5.29
CA ARG A 24 1.19 -10.53 4.70
C ARG A 24 2.69 -10.68 4.92
N VAL A 25 3.46 -9.59 4.81
CA VAL A 25 4.92 -9.62 5.09
C VAL A 25 5.17 -9.87 6.58
N ALA A 26 4.45 -9.17 7.47
CA ALA A 26 4.59 -9.34 8.91
C ALA A 26 4.29 -10.78 9.35
N ALA A 27 3.20 -11.38 8.85
CA ALA A 27 2.83 -12.76 9.17
C ALA A 27 3.83 -13.82 8.66
N ARG A 28 4.67 -13.49 7.66
CA ARG A 28 5.76 -14.37 7.21
C ARG A 28 7.00 -14.29 8.10
N LEU A 29 7.19 -13.18 8.82
CA LEU A 29 8.42 -12.88 9.56
C LEU A 29 8.24 -12.98 11.08
N LEU A 30 7.03 -12.80 11.58
CA LEU A 30 6.71 -12.66 13.00
C LEU A 30 5.53 -13.56 13.38
N PRO A 31 5.41 -13.97 14.65
CA PRO A 31 4.32 -14.81 15.15
C PRO A 31 3.02 -14.02 15.34
N VAL A 32 2.52 -13.40 14.26
CA VAL A 32 1.27 -12.61 14.26
C VAL A 32 0.21 -13.30 13.41
N ALA A 33 -1.04 -13.22 13.84
CA ALA A 33 -2.19 -13.69 13.08
C ALA A 33 -2.81 -12.54 12.27
N LEU A 34 -3.37 -12.86 11.11
CA LEU A 34 -4.15 -11.93 10.31
C LEU A 34 -5.64 -12.12 10.59
N ALA A 35 -6.35 -11.02 10.77
CA ALA A 35 -7.80 -10.99 10.93
C ALA A 35 -8.39 -9.88 10.06
N GLU A 36 -9.60 -10.08 9.55
CA GLU A 36 -10.32 -9.02 8.87
C GLU A 36 -10.77 -7.95 9.89
N PRO A 37 -10.72 -6.66 9.52
CA PRO A 37 -11.19 -5.59 10.39
C PRO A 37 -12.67 -5.78 10.78
N PRO A 38 -13.08 -5.44 12.03
CA PRO A 38 -14.45 -5.63 12.49
C PRO A 38 -15.45 -4.64 11.90
N LEU A 39 -14.99 -3.72 11.05
CA LEU A 39 -15.79 -2.73 10.34
C LEU A 39 -15.28 -2.60 8.90
N PRO A 40 -16.16 -2.25 7.94
CA PRO A 40 -15.74 -2.03 6.56
C PRO A 40 -14.77 -0.84 6.51
N LEU A 41 -13.60 -1.06 5.92
CA LEU A 41 -12.60 -0.03 5.67
C LEU A 41 -12.59 0.32 4.18
N PRO A 42 -12.38 1.60 3.82
CA PRO A 42 -12.18 1.96 2.43
C PRO A 42 -10.90 1.31 1.90
N ALA A 43 -10.92 0.98 0.61
CA ALA A 43 -9.74 0.50 -0.09
C ALA A 43 -8.61 1.55 -0.04
N LEU A 44 -7.39 1.09 0.25
CA LEU A 44 -6.21 1.94 0.19
C LEU A 44 -5.85 2.22 -1.27
N ARG A 45 -5.73 3.50 -1.63
CA ARG A 45 -5.37 3.94 -2.99
C ARG A 45 -3.99 4.55 -2.99
N ALA A 46 -3.10 4.01 -3.81
CA ALA A 46 -1.79 4.59 -4.06
C ALA A 46 -1.85 5.48 -5.31
N TYR A 47 -1.22 6.65 -5.25
CA TYR A 47 -1.14 7.58 -6.36
C TYR A 47 0.32 7.89 -6.66
N LEU A 48 0.64 8.00 -7.94
CA LEU A 48 1.90 8.54 -8.41
C LEU A 48 1.64 9.98 -8.86
N SER A 49 2.29 10.94 -8.22
CA SER A 49 2.09 12.37 -8.49
C SER A 49 3.39 13.03 -8.92
N TRP A 50 3.29 13.93 -9.89
CA TRP A 50 4.43 14.69 -10.40
C TRP A 50 3.95 16.04 -10.94
N HIS A 51 4.90 16.95 -11.16
CA HIS A 51 4.60 18.26 -11.74
C HIS A 51 4.48 18.16 -13.27
N GLN A 52 3.50 18.84 -13.87
CA GLN A 52 3.19 18.83 -15.31
C GLN A 52 4.42 19.05 -16.21
N ARG A 53 5.38 19.87 -15.77
CA ARG A 53 6.68 20.09 -16.44
C ARG A 53 7.42 18.79 -16.82
N PHE A 54 7.19 17.68 -16.12
CA PHE A 54 7.83 16.39 -16.35
C PHE A 54 6.95 15.39 -17.11
N ASP A 55 5.84 15.82 -17.71
CA ASP A 55 4.97 14.94 -18.52
C ASP A 55 5.69 14.39 -19.75
N GLU A 56 6.49 15.24 -20.39
CA GLU A 56 7.22 14.94 -21.62
C GLU A 56 8.66 14.50 -21.38
N ASP A 57 9.14 14.53 -20.13
CA ASP A 57 10.49 14.07 -19.81
C ASP A 57 10.59 12.54 -20.03
N PRO A 58 11.47 12.07 -20.94
CA PRO A 58 11.55 10.65 -21.28
C PRO A 58 11.98 9.76 -20.10
N GLY A 59 12.87 10.25 -19.24
CA GLY A 59 13.32 9.50 -18.06
C GLY A 59 12.21 9.36 -17.03
N HIS A 60 11.47 10.44 -16.80
CA HIS A 60 10.31 10.45 -15.93
C HIS A 60 9.19 9.56 -16.45
N ARG A 61 8.91 9.58 -17.75
CA ARG A 61 7.95 8.65 -18.38
C ARG A 61 8.36 7.19 -18.19
N TRP A 62 9.61 6.85 -18.53
CA TRP A 62 10.11 5.48 -18.35
C TRP A 62 9.98 5.00 -16.90
N PHE A 63 10.34 5.84 -15.92
CA PHE A 63 10.24 5.47 -14.51
C PHE A 63 8.78 5.25 -14.07
N ARG A 64 7.87 6.15 -14.44
CA ARG A 64 6.44 6.00 -14.14
C ARG A 64 5.88 4.69 -14.70
N GLU A 65 6.22 4.37 -15.95
CA GLU A 65 5.81 3.10 -16.57
C GLU A 65 6.35 1.89 -15.81
N ARG A 66 7.62 1.92 -15.37
CA ARG A 66 8.20 0.84 -14.57
C ARG A 66 7.53 0.69 -13.20
N VAL A 67 7.21 1.81 -12.53
CA VAL A 67 6.47 1.75 -11.26
C VAL A 67 5.10 1.13 -11.46
N ILE A 68 4.35 1.56 -12.49
CA ILE A 68 3.02 1.01 -12.80
C ILE A 68 3.11 -0.49 -13.09
N GLU A 69 4.06 -0.92 -13.93
CA GLU A 69 4.25 -2.34 -14.26
C GLU A 69 4.57 -3.19 -13.00
N CYS A 70 5.52 -2.75 -12.18
CA CYS A 70 5.90 -3.48 -10.97
C CYS A 70 4.84 -3.49 -9.85
N THR A 71 3.79 -2.67 -9.99
CA THR A 71 2.72 -2.54 -9.01
C THR A 71 1.37 -3.06 -9.51
N ALA A 72 1.29 -3.54 -10.76
CA ALA A 72 0.07 -4.05 -11.37
C ALA A 72 -0.57 -5.20 -10.57
N ASP A 73 0.24 -6.05 -9.95
CA ASP A 73 -0.24 -7.19 -9.16
C ASP A 73 -0.61 -6.84 -7.71
N LEU A 74 -0.52 -5.55 -7.32
CA LEU A 74 -0.93 -5.10 -5.99
C LEU A 74 -2.46 -4.95 -5.85
N ASP A 75 -3.22 -5.32 -6.88
CA ASP A 75 -4.68 -5.23 -6.95
C ASP A 75 -5.40 -6.07 -5.89
N ASP A 76 -5.77 -5.38 -4.80
CA ASP A 76 -6.91 -5.68 -3.94
C ASP A 76 -7.60 -4.34 -3.57
N ALA A 77 -8.01 -3.57 -4.58
CA ALA A 77 -8.73 -2.31 -4.41
C ALA A 77 -9.31 -1.78 -5.74
N SER A 78 -10.61 -2.00 -5.95
CA SER A 78 -11.43 -1.43 -7.01
C SER A 78 -11.10 0.04 -7.34
N VAL A 79 -10.56 0.25 -8.53
CA VAL A 79 -10.18 1.55 -9.09
C VAL A 79 -11.42 2.31 -9.55
N GLU A 80 -11.94 3.19 -8.70
CA GLU A 80 -12.74 4.33 -9.18
C GLU A 80 -11.79 5.52 -9.38
N ARG A 81 -11.66 6.00 -10.61
CA ARG A 81 -10.76 7.10 -10.95
C ARG A 81 -11.24 8.39 -10.26
N PRO A 82 -10.34 9.21 -9.70
CA PRO A 82 -10.72 10.56 -9.27
C PRO A 82 -11.33 11.30 -10.47
N SER A 83 -12.49 11.90 -10.28
CA SER A 83 -13.01 12.92 -11.18
C SER A 83 -12.09 14.13 -11.07
N ASP A 84 -11.26 14.37 -12.09
CA ASP A 84 -10.50 15.61 -12.20
C ASP A 84 -11.47 16.81 -12.23
N PRO A 85 -11.13 17.96 -11.61
CA PRO A 85 -11.78 19.24 -11.89
C PRO A 85 -11.43 19.79 -13.28
#